data_AF-A0A645J3P6-F1
#
_entry.id   AF-A0A645J3P6-F1
#
_cell.length_a   1.000
_cell.length_b   1.000
_cell.length_c   1.000
_cell.angle_alpha   90.00
_cell.angle_beta   90.00
_cell.angle_gamma   90.00
#
_symmetry.space_group_name_H-M   'P 1'
#
loop_
_entity.id
_entity.type
_entity.pdbx_description
1 polymer ?
#
loop_
_entity_poly.entity_id
_entity_poly.type
_entity_poly.pdbx_seq_one_letter_code
_entity_poly.pdbx_strand_id
1 'polypeptide(L)'
;MDQKRFIVEDFNGYLNQLIESHRLEPIQEGITKLVIDKGYDFLSIKQKKVFDYMIDTNTVDSCERCGSDIPFCEMFEALDNGGLCNYCQHMKEKLEYE
;
A
#
# COMPACT_ATOMS: atom_id res chain seq x y z
N MET A 1 -11.60 10.28 -2.59
CA MET A 1 -10.40 9.52 -3.01
C MET A 1 -9.93 10.14 -4.31
N ASP A 2 -8.81 10.87 -4.27
CA ASP A 2 -8.24 11.52 -5.45
C ASP A 2 -7.65 10.46 -6.40
N GLN A 3 -8.12 10.45 -7.64
CA GLN A 3 -7.77 9.47 -8.68
C GLN A 3 -6.30 9.52 -9.13
N LYS A 4 -5.50 10.47 -8.62
CA LYS A 4 -4.10 10.65 -9.04
C LYS A 4 -3.10 9.66 -8.42
N ARG A 5 -3.48 8.95 -7.35
CA ARG A 5 -2.63 7.92 -6.72
C ARG A 5 -2.70 6.56 -7.42
N PHE A 6 -3.73 6.31 -8.24
CA PHE A 6 -4.04 4.97 -8.74
C PHE A 6 -3.67 4.82 -10.22
N ILE A 7 -2.41 4.51 -10.51
CA ILE A 7 -2.14 3.68 -11.68
C ILE A 7 -2.55 2.27 -11.26
N VAL A 8 -3.52 1.68 -11.97
CA VAL A 8 -4.12 0.37 -11.59
C VAL A 8 -3.06 -0.73 -11.46
N GLU A 9 -2.04 -0.68 -12.32
CA GLU A 9 -0.91 -1.63 -12.28
C GLU A 9 -0.10 -1.48 -10.99
N ASP A 10 0.23 -0.26 -10.56
CA ASP A 10 0.95 -0.01 -9.31
C ASP A 10 0.15 -0.45 -8.09
N PHE A 11 -1.17 -0.22 -8.10
CA PHE A 11 -2.05 -0.66 -7.02
C PHE A 11 -2.10 -2.19 -6.93
N ASN A 12 -2.31 -2.88 -8.05
CA ASN A 12 -2.31 -4.35 -8.07
C ASN A 12 -0.93 -4.94 -7.69
N GLY A 13 0.17 -4.30 -8.10
CA GLY A 13 1.52 -4.66 -7.68
C GLY A 13 1.65 -4.61 -6.15
N TYR A 14 1.22 -3.49 -5.55
CA TYR A 14 1.20 -3.33 -4.11
C TYR A 14 0.32 -4.37 -3.39
N LEU A 15 -0.88 -4.67 -3.92
CA LEU A 15 -1.74 -5.73 -3.35
C LEU A 15 -1.06 -7.11 -3.36
N ASN A 16 -0.30 -7.42 -4.41
CA ASN A 16 0.48 -8.67 -4.47
C ASN A 16 1.60 -8.68 -3.41
N GLN A 17 2.33 -7.58 -3.23
CA GLN A 17 3.35 -7.48 -2.19
C GLN A 17 2.76 -7.72 -0.78
N LEU A 18 1.56 -7.19 -0.50
CA LEU A 18 0.87 -7.46 0.77
C LEU A 18 0.59 -8.96 0.97
N ILE A 19 0.09 -9.65 -0.07
CA ILE A 19 -0.18 -11.09 -0.04
C ILE A 19 1.12 -11.88 0.19
N GLU A 20 2.17 -11.59 -0.57
CA GLU A 20 3.45 -12.30 -0.52
C GLU A 20 4.20 -12.09 0.80
N SER A 21 4.01 -10.93 1.45
CA SER A 21 4.62 -10.63 2.74
C SER A 21 3.99 -11.35 3.93
N HIS A 22 2.88 -12.09 3.72
CA HIS A 22 2.13 -12.79 4.78
C HIS A 22 1.65 -11.89 5.94
N ARG A 23 1.53 -10.57 5.72
CA ARG A 23 1.03 -9.62 6.74
C ARG A 23 -0.50 -9.56 6.83
N LEU A 24 -1.20 -10.19 5.88
CA LEU A 24 -2.65 -10.20 5.81
C LEU A 24 -3.22 -11.39 6.59
N GLU A 25 -4.32 -11.15 7.30
CA GLU A 25 -5.13 -12.24 7.84
C GLU A 25 -5.72 -13.10 6.71
N PRO A 26 -6.00 -14.40 6.90
CA PRO A 26 -6.47 -15.27 5.83
C PRO A 26 -7.72 -14.77 5.08
N ILE A 27 -8.62 -14.10 5.81
CA ILE A 27 -9.82 -13.48 5.21
C ILE A 27 -9.47 -12.27 4.34
N GLN A 28 -8.50 -11.46 4.77
CA GLN A 28 -8.03 -10.30 4.01
C GLN A 28 -7.33 -10.77 2.75
N GLU A 29 -6.42 -11.75 2.85
CA GLU A 29 -5.69 -12.31 1.71
C GLU A 29 -6.66 -12.84 0.63
N GLY A 30 -7.68 -13.59 1.03
CA GLY A 30 -8.70 -14.11 0.11
C GLY A 30 -9.50 -13.01 -0.59
N ILE A 31 -9.85 -11.94 0.13
CA ILE A 31 -10.55 -10.79 -0.44
C ILE A 31 -9.63 -10.00 -1.37
N THR A 32 -8.36 -9.79 -1.00
CA THR A 32 -7.37 -9.10 -1.84
C THR A 32 -7.15 -9.84 -3.17
N LYS A 33 -7.02 -11.16 -3.14
CA LYS A 33 -6.96 -11.98 -4.37
C LYS A 33 -8.20 -11.82 -5.24
N LEU A 34 -9.39 -11.74 -4.62
CA LEU A 34 -10.63 -11.52 -5.34
C LEU A 34 -10.70 -10.13 -5.99
N VAL A 35 -10.15 -9.09 -5.35
CA VAL A 35 -10.04 -7.74 -5.93
C VAL A 35 -9.08 -7.72 -7.11
N ILE A 36 -7.93 -8.40 -7.02
CA ILE A 36 -6.98 -8.51 -8.14
C ILE A 36 -7.62 -9.22 -9.34
N ASP A 37 -8.37 -10.30 -9.10
CA ASP A 37 -8.99 -11.12 -10.16
C ASP A 37 -10.23 -10.46 -10.80
N LYS A 38 -11.12 -9.88 -9.98
CA LYS A 38 -12.47 -9.45 -10.43
C LYS A 38 -12.77 -7.97 -10.21
N GLY A 39 -11.87 -7.24 -9.57
CA GLY A 39 -12.07 -5.84 -9.21
C GLY A 39 -12.87 -5.63 -7.93
N TYR A 40 -12.71 -4.44 -7.34
CA TYR A 40 -13.35 -4.03 -6.09
C TYR A 40 -14.88 -4.08 -6.13
N ASP A 41 -15.49 -3.82 -7.29
CA ASP A 41 -16.96 -3.81 -7.43
C ASP A 41 -17.59 -5.19 -7.35
N PHE A 42 -16.81 -6.26 -7.48
CA PHE A 42 -17.28 -7.62 -7.26
C PHE A 42 -17.49 -7.95 -5.77
N LEU A 43 -16.92 -7.14 -4.86
CA LEU A 43 -17.03 -7.37 -3.43
C LEU A 43 -18.43 -7.04 -2.89
N SER A 44 -18.93 -7.90 -1.99
CA SER A 44 -20.07 -7.56 -1.15
C SER A 44 -19.76 -6.40 -0.19
N ILE A 45 -20.78 -5.73 0.35
CA ILE A 45 -20.62 -4.63 1.31
C ILE A 45 -19.75 -5.02 2.51
N LYS A 46 -19.89 -6.25 3.01
CA LYS A 46 -19.08 -6.74 4.13
C LYS A 46 -17.61 -6.93 3.74
N GLN A 47 -17.36 -7.47 2.54
CA GLN A 47 -16.00 -7.64 2.03
C GLN A 47 -15.34 -6.30 1.74
N LYS A 48 -16.08 -5.33 1.19
CA LYS A 48 -15.59 -3.95 1.00
C LYS A 48 -15.08 -3.35 2.31
N LYS A 49 -15.86 -3.43 3.39
CA LYS A 49 -15.41 -2.95 4.72
C LYS A 49 -14.13 -3.61 5.21
N VAL A 50 -13.95 -4.91 4.97
CA VAL A 50 -12.72 -5.63 5.36
C VAL A 50 -11.55 -5.20 4.48
N PHE A 51 -11.77 -5.03 3.19
CA PHE A 51 -10.76 -4.57 2.25
C PHE A 51 -10.34 -3.13 2.53
N ASP A 52 -11.29 -2.22 2.73
CA ASP A 52 -11.05 -0.81 3.03
C ASP A 52 -10.22 -0.69 4.33
N TYR A 53 -10.60 -1.40 5.38
CA TYR A 53 -9.82 -1.46 6.62
C TYR A 53 -8.41 -2.03 6.41
N MET A 54 -8.28 -3.09 5.60
CA MET A 54 -6.98 -3.67 5.27
C MET A 54 -6.09 -2.66 4.54
N ILE A 55 -6.63 -1.91 3.58
CA ILE A 55 -5.90 -0.84 2.89
C ILE A 55 -5.50 0.25 3.88
N ASP A 56 -6.46 0.80 4.63
CA ASP A 56 -6.21 1.90 5.58
C ASP A 56 -5.11 1.56 6.60
N THR A 57 -5.06 0.31 7.06
CA THR A 57 -4.05 -0.16 8.02
C THR A 57 -2.72 -0.57 7.40
N ASN A 58 -2.63 -0.64 6.07
CA ASN A 58 -1.41 -1.00 5.35
C ASN A 58 -0.93 0.13 4.42
N THR A 59 -1.48 1.33 4.48
CA THR A 59 -1.02 2.45 3.65
C THR A 59 -0.52 3.62 4.49
N VAL A 60 0.50 4.29 3.97
CA VAL A 60 1.00 5.57 4.48
C VAL A 60 0.58 6.66 3.50
N ASP A 61 -0.23 7.61 3.97
CA ASP A 61 -0.79 8.64 3.08
C ASP A 61 0.26 9.58 2.50
N SER A 62 1.19 10.04 3.32
CA SER A 62 2.19 11.03 2.92
C SER A 62 3.52 10.76 3.59
N CYS A 63 4.60 11.11 2.91
CA CYS A 63 5.94 11.02 3.44
C CYS A 63 6.09 11.83 4.73
N GLU A 64 6.48 11.18 5.82
CA GLU A 64 6.66 11.78 7.14
C GLU A 64 7.68 12.92 7.15
N ARG A 65 8.61 12.95 6.19
CA ARG A 65 9.64 13.99 6.08
C ARG A 65 9.25 15.18 5.21
N CYS A 66 8.75 14.92 4.00
CA CYS A 66 8.50 15.99 3.02
C CYS A 66 7.02 16.31 2.78
N GLY A 67 6.10 15.52 3.35
CA GLY A 67 4.66 15.69 3.21
C GLY A 67 4.09 15.34 1.84
N SER A 68 4.91 14.90 0.89
CA SER A 68 4.43 14.46 -0.44
C SER A 68 3.67 13.14 -0.34
N ASP A 69 2.65 12.96 -1.17
CA ASP A 69 1.96 11.68 -1.35
C ASP A 69 2.94 10.56 -1.71
N ILE A 70 2.78 9.40 -1.09
CA ILE A 70 3.55 8.19 -1.43
C ILE A 70 2.79 7.42 -2.52
N PRO A 71 3.40 7.18 -3.69
CA PRO A 71 2.77 6.38 -4.74
C PRO A 71 2.73 4.89 -4.35
N PHE A 72 1.78 4.13 -4.90
CA PHE A 72 1.64 2.70 -4.54
C PHE A 72 2.88 1.85 -4.84
N CYS A 73 3.65 2.20 -5.87
CA CYS A 73 4.91 1.53 -6.19
C CYS A 73 6.01 1.70 -5.14
N GLU A 74 5.87 2.62 -4.18
CA GLU A 74 6.77 2.82 -3.03
C GLU A 74 6.10 2.49 -1.69
N MET A 75 4.81 2.15 -1.71
CA MET A 75 3.99 2.08 -0.51
C MET A 75 4.42 0.93 0.39
N PHE A 76 4.80 -0.20 -0.18
CA PHE A 76 5.22 -1.36 0.60
C PHE A 76 6.50 -1.06 1.37
N GLU A 77 7.50 -0.45 0.71
CA GLU A 77 8.73 0.00 1.34
C GLU A 77 8.47 1.06 2.41
N ALA A 78 7.53 1.98 2.15
CA ALA A 78 7.15 3.03 3.09
C ALA A 78 6.61 2.49 4.42
N LEU A 79 5.96 1.32 4.43
CA LEU A 79 5.47 0.70 5.66
C LEU A 79 6.59 0.29 6.60
N ASP A 80 7.73 -0.12 6.04
CA ASP A 80 8.83 -0.70 6.81
C ASP A 80 9.97 0.33 7.04
N ASN A 81 10.02 1.41 6.27
CA ASN A 81 11.07 2.43 6.35
C ASN A 81 10.74 3.64 7.25
N GLY A 82 9.59 3.61 7.94
CA GLY A 82 9.12 4.69 8.81
C GLY A 82 8.30 5.76 8.09
N GLY A 83 7.60 5.40 7.01
CA GLY A 83 6.71 6.29 6.29
C GLY A 83 7.42 7.29 5.39
N LEU A 84 8.58 6.94 4.84
CA LEU A 84 9.37 7.80 3.96
C LEU A 84 9.16 7.41 2.50
N CYS A 85 9.02 8.42 1.63
CA CYS A 85 9.18 8.19 0.19
C CYS A 85 10.62 7.81 -0.14
N ASN A 86 10.83 7.14 -1.27
CA ASN A 86 12.15 6.63 -1.67
C ASN A 86 13.24 7.70 -1.66
N TYR A 87 12.94 8.91 -2.14
CA TYR A 87 13.89 10.03 -2.09
C TYR A 87 14.31 10.36 -0.66
N CYS A 88 13.35 10.49 0.26
CA CYS A 88 13.64 10.84 1.65
C CYS A 88 14.37 9.73 2.39
N GLN A 89 14.04 8.47 2.09
CA GLN A 89 14.72 7.29 2.61
C GLN A 89 16.19 7.26 2.14
N HIS A 90 16.46 7.41 0.85
CA HIS A 90 17.83 7.46 0.33
C HIS A 90 18.65 8.61 0.91
N MET A 91 18.02 9.77 1.14
CA MET A 91 18.69 10.89 1.80
C MET A 91 19.00 10.60 3.28
N LYS A 92 18.16 9.83 3.97
CA LYS A 92 18.42 9.40 5.35
C LYS A 92 19.58 8.40 5.41
N GLU A 93 19.56 7.38 4.55
CA GLU A 93 20.62 6.37 4.45
C GLU A 93 21.99 7.02 4.24
N LYS A 94 22.11 7.99 3.33
CA LYS A 94 23.37 8.70 3.10
C LYS A 94 23.93 9.41 4.33
N LEU A 95 23.06 9.97 5.19
CA LEU A 95 23.47 10.66 6.42
C LEU A 95 23.87 9.69 7.54
N GLU A 96 23.40 8.45 7.51
CA GLU A 96 23.76 7.42 8.52
C GLU A 96 25.12 6.76 8.23
N TYR A 97 25.62 6.88 7.00
CA TYR A 97 26.92 6.34 6.58
C TYR A 97 28.05 7.40 6.49
N GLU A 98 27.79 8.64 6.94
CA GLU A 98 28.79 9.71 7.12
C GLU A 98 29.15 9.88 8.62
#